data_AF-I4ECJ3-F1
#
_entry.id   AF-I4ECJ3-F1
#
_cell.length_a   1.000
_cell.length_b   1.000
_cell.length_c   1.000
_cell.angle_alpha   90.00
_cell.angle_beta   90.00
_cell.angle_gamma   90.00
#
_symmetry.space_group_name_H-M   'P 1'
#
loop_
_entity.id
_entity.type
_entity.pdbx_description
1 polymer ?
#
loop_
_entity_poly.entity_id
_entity_poly.type
_entity_poly.pdbx_seq_one_letter_code
_entity_poly.pdbx_strand_id
1 'polypeptide(L)'
;MAVVSLIVDGWEPADFGAALDEAFGIACRTGLHCAPGACRALGASGQGTTRMSPGFFTTVEEIDQAIEAVRELANASLSVVREA
;
A
#
# COMPACT_ATOMS: atom_id res chain seq x y z
N MET A 1 -7.13 -17.59 -0.51
CA MET A 1 -6.07 -16.58 -0.28
C MET A 1 -6.70 -15.23 -0.49
N ALA A 2 -6.56 -14.30 0.46
CA ALA A 2 -7.18 -12.99 0.38
C ALA A 2 -6.20 -11.98 -0.24
N VAL A 3 -6.73 -10.93 -0.87
CA VAL A 3 -5.93 -9.80 -1.37
C VAL A 3 -6.60 -8.50 -0.96
N VAL A 4 -5.78 -7.50 -0.65
CA VAL A 4 -6.22 -6.12 -0.38
C VAL A 4 -5.40 -5.20 -1.28
N SER A 5 -6.07 -4.46 -2.14
CA SER A 5 -5.49 -3.40 -2.97
C SER A 5 -5.89 -2.06 -2.40
N LEU A 6 -4.92 -1.16 -2.23
CA LEU A 6 -5.12 0.16 -1.65
C LEU A 6 -4.36 1.25 -2.41
N ILE A 7 -4.86 2.46 -2.25
CA ILE A 7 -4.26 3.72 -2.68
C ILE A 7 -4.18 4.57 -1.42
N VAL A 8 -3.04 5.23 -1.20
CA VAL A 8 -2.84 6.15 -0.08
C VAL A 8 -2.67 7.55 -0.66
N ASP A 9 -3.50 8.49 -0.22
CA ASP A 9 -3.41 9.87 -0.66
C ASP A 9 -2.02 10.45 -0.36
N GLY A 10 -1.48 11.19 -1.31
CA GLY A 10 -0.15 11.78 -1.19
C GLY A 10 1.02 10.80 -1.36
N TRP A 11 0.76 9.57 -1.82
CA TRP A 11 1.79 8.59 -2.17
C TRP A 11 1.61 8.01 -3.57
N GLU A 12 2.71 7.89 -4.31
CA GLU A 12 2.78 6.99 -5.46
C GLU A 12 2.90 5.53 -4.98
N PRO A 13 2.18 4.55 -5.56
CA PRO A 13 2.21 3.17 -5.08
C PRO A 13 3.61 2.57 -4.97
N ALA A 14 4.50 2.89 -5.91
CA ALA A 14 5.88 2.41 -5.92
C ALA A 14 6.66 2.90 -4.68
N ASP A 15 6.55 4.20 -4.38
CA ASP A 15 7.23 4.82 -3.24
C ASP A 15 6.64 4.34 -1.91
N PHE A 16 5.32 4.19 -1.83
CA PHE A 16 4.68 3.65 -0.64
C PHE A 16 5.09 2.20 -0.38
N GLY A 17 5.19 1.39 -1.44
CA GLY A 17 5.67 0.01 -1.33
C GLY A 17 7.13 -0.07 -0.91
N ALA A 18 7.98 0.82 -1.43
CA ALA A 18 9.38 0.91 -1.01
C ALA A 18 9.50 1.34 0.46
N ALA A 19 8.72 2.34 0.89
CA ALA A 19 8.71 2.79 2.29
C ALA A 19 8.26 1.70 3.26
N LEU A 20 7.26 0.89 2.90
CA LEU A 20 6.82 -0.27 3.68
C LEU A 20 7.94 -1.31 3.83
N ASP A 21 8.68 -1.60 2.77
CA ASP A 21 9.79 -2.54 2.78
C ASP A 21 10.96 -2.01 3.61
N GLU A 22 11.40 -0.77 3.36
CA GLU A 22 12.58 -0.16 3.98
C GLU A 22 12.39 0.14 5.48
N ALA A 23 11.23 0.68 5.87
CA ALA A 23 11.01 1.11 7.25
C ALA A 23 10.43 0.00 8.15
N PHE A 24 9.67 -0.93 7.57
CA PHE A 24 8.91 -1.93 8.35
C PHE A 24 9.20 -3.38 7.95
N GLY A 25 9.97 -3.63 6.88
CA GLY A 25 10.22 -4.98 6.36
C GLY A 25 8.99 -5.64 5.76
N ILE A 26 8.01 -4.86 5.30
CA ILE A 26 6.74 -5.37 4.77
C ILE A 26 6.81 -5.45 3.24
N ALA A 27 6.92 -6.67 2.72
CA ALA A 27 6.91 -6.90 1.29
C ALA A 27 5.48 -6.82 0.70
N CYS A 28 5.31 -5.97 -0.32
CA CYS A 28 4.07 -5.86 -1.07
C CYS A 28 4.33 -5.79 -2.59
N ARG A 29 3.26 -5.80 -3.40
CA ARG A 29 3.38 -5.58 -4.86
C ARG A 29 2.73 -4.27 -5.23
N THR A 30 3.37 -3.54 -6.14
CA THR A 30 2.87 -2.27 -6.67
C THR A 30 2.60 -2.38 -8.17
N GLY A 31 1.80 -1.47 -8.73
CA GLY A 31 1.52 -1.42 -10.16
C GLY A 31 0.11 -1.88 -10.55
N LEU A 32 -0.06 -2.20 -11.84
CA LEU A 32 -1.36 -2.50 -12.45
C LEU A 32 -1.84 -3.94 -12.24
N HIS A 33 -1.02 -4.83 -11.71
CA HIS A 33 -1.36 -6.23 -11.42
C HIS A 33 -1.98 -7.01 -12.59
N CYS A 34 -1.61 -6.68 -13.84
CA CYS A 34 -2.23 -7.19 -15.07
C CYS A 34 -3.74 -6.91 -15.19
N ALA A 35 -4.29 -5.99 -14.39
CA ALA A 35 -5.71 -5.65 -14.33
C ALA A 35 -5.93 -4.13 -14.45
N PRO A 36 -5.53 -3.49 -15.57
CA PRO A 36 -5.61 -2.04 -15.73
C PRO A 36 -7.05 -1.50 -15.67
N GLY A 37 -8.03 -2.29 -16.10
CA GLY A 37 -9.45 -1.91 -16.00
C GLY A 37 -9.94 -1.82 -14.55
N ALA A 38 -9.53 -2.77 -13.70
CA ALA A 38 -9.87 -2.76 -12.27
C ALA A 38 -9.17 -1.60 -11.55
N CYS A 39 -7.88 -1.35 -11.84
CA CYS A 39 -7.16 -0.20 -11.29
C CYS A 39 -7.86 1.12 -11.65
N ARG A 40 -8.28 1.29 -12.92
CA ARG A 40 -9.04 2.46 -13.36
C ARG A 40 -10.37 2.60 -12.61
N ALA A 41 -11.11 1.51 -12.42
CA ALA A 41 -12.37 1.51 -11.67
C ALA A 41 -12.19 1.92 -10.20
N LEU A 42 -11.02 1.66 -9.63
CA LEU A 42 -10.63 2.04 -8.26
C LEU A 42 -10.04 3.46 -8.17
N GLY A 43 -10.01 4.23 -9.27
CA GLY A 43 -9.38 5.56 -9.31
C GLY A 43 -7.86 5.55 -9.51
N ALA A 44 -7.22 4.38 -9.50
CA ALA A 44 -5.79 4.16 -9.75
C ALA A 44 -5.44 4.16 -11.25
N SER A 45 -5.78 5.24 -11.94
CA SER A 45 -5.61 5.37 -13.39
C SER A 45 -4.17 5.80 -13.76
N GLY A 46 -3.23 4.85 -13.78
CA GLY A 46 -1.86 5.10 -14.22
C GLY A 46 -0.86 4.18 -13.54
N GLN A 47 -0.54 4.49 -12.28
CA GLN A 47 0.48 3.79 -11.49
C GLN A 47 -0.07 2.52 -10.80
N GLY A 48 -1.39 2.31 -10.86
CA GLY A 48 -2.03 1.15 -10.25
C GLY A 48 -2.16 1.26 -8.73
N THR A 49 -2.03 0.15 -8.01
CA THR A 49 -2.28 0.09 -6.55
C THR A 49 -1.14 -0.60 -5.83
N THR A 50 -1.03 -0.36 -4.53
CA THR A 50 -0.26 -1.22 -3.63
C THR A 50 -1.16 -2.37 -3.19
N ARG A 51 -0.65 -3.60 -3.31
CA ARG A 51 -1.41 -4.83 -3.02
C ARG A 51 -0.68 -5.69 -2.01
N MET A 52 -1.40 -6.01 -0.94
CA MET A 52 -1.03 -7.02 0.05
C MET A 52 -1.81 -8.31 -0.22
N SER A 53 -1.20 -9.45 0.10
CA SER A 53 -1.76 -10.77 -0.25
C SER A 53 -1.41 -11.80 0.83
N PRO A 54 -2.06 -11.74 2.01
CA PRO A 54 -1.79 -12.66 3.10
C PRO A 54 -2.02 -14.12 2.68
N GLY A 55 -1.09 -14.99 3.09
CA GLY A 55 -1.07 -16.40 2.76
C GLY A 55 -1.40 -17.31 3.94
N PHE A 56 -1.26 -18.61 3.73
CA PHE A 56 -1.49 -19.62 4.78
C PHE A 56 -0.57 -19.45 6.00
N PHE A 57 0.62 -18.88 5.79
CA PHE A 57 1.61 -18.67 6.83
C PHE A 57 1.54 -17.28 7.47
N THR A 58 0.69 -16.39 6.98
CA THR A 58 0.57 -15.05 7.53
C THR A 58 -0.18 -15.09 8.86
N THR A 59 0.40 -14.50 9.91
CA THR A 59 -0.22 -14.47 11.23
C THR A 59 -1.09 -13.22 11.42
N VAL A 60 -1.91 -13.23 12.47
CA VAL A 60 -2.74 -12.05 12.82
C VAL A 60 -1.85 -10.90 13.29
N GLU A 61 -0.77 -11.21 13.99
CA GLU A 61 0.21 -10.23 14.47
C GLU A 61 0.94 -9.54 13.31
N GLU A 62 1.30 -10.28 12.25
CA GLU A 62 1.87 -9.70 11.03
C GLU A 62 0.86 -8.78 10.31
N ILE A 63 -0.43 -9.12 10.34
CA ILE A 63 -1.49 -8.27 9.80
C ILE A 63 -1.62 -6.98 10.62
N ASP A 64 -1.61 -7.08 11.95
CA ASP A 64 -1.70 -5.92 12.84
C ASP A 64 -0.49 -4.98 12.65
N GLN A 65 0.72 -5.55 12.50
CA GLN A 65 1.93 -4.78 12.16
C GLN A 65 1.79 -4.07 10.81
N ALA A 66 1.25 -4.74 9.79
CA ALA A 66 1.02 -4.12 8.50
C ALA A 66 -0.01 -2.98 8.53
N ILE A 67 -1.07 -3.13 9.35
CA ILE A 67 -2.08 -2.09 9.54
C ILE A 67 -1.44 -0.85 10.21
N GLU A 68 -0.61 -1.04 11.23
CA GLU A 68 0.05 0.08 11.92
C GLU A 68 1.06 0.79 11.02
N ALA A 69 1.87 0.04 10.27
CA ALA A 69 2.82 0.61 9.31
C ALA A 69 2.12 1.47 8.24
N VAL A 70 1.00 0.97 7.69
CA VAL A 70 0.18 1.73 6.73
C VAL A 70 -0.36 3.00 7.36
N ARG A 71 -0.85 2.92 8.60
CA ARG A 71 -1.37 4.08 9.33
C ARG A 71 -0.30 5.14 9.56
N GLU A 72 0.90 4.72 9.95
CA GLU A 72 2.02 5.63 10.19
C GLU A 72 2.43 6.36 8.91
N LEU A 73 2.67 5.64 7.82
CA LEU A 73 3.06 6.23 6.53
C LEU A 73 1.96 7.11 5.90
N ALA A 74 0.70 6.71 6.04
CA ALA A 74 -0.43 7.52 5.56
C ALA A 74 -0.51 8.87 6.31
N ASN A 75 -0.27 8.87 7.62
CA ASN A 75 -0.26 10.09 8.41
C ASN A 75 0.99 10.95 8.14
N ALA A 76 2.15 10.33 7.85
CA ALA A 76 3.38 11.04 7.55
C ALA A 76 3.25 11.95 6.30
N SER A 77 2.55 11.49 5.26
CA SER A 77 2.31 12.29 4.05
C SER A 77 1.41 13.50 4.31
N LEU A 78 0.41 13.37 5.19
CA LEU A 78 -0.48 14.48 5.56
C LEU A 78 0.25 15.59 6.33
N SER A 79 1.34 15.28 7.03
CA SER A 79 2.18 16.28 7.70
C SER A 79 2.92 17.19 6.72
N VAL A 80 3.39 16.66 5.59
CA VAL A 80 4.16 17.44 4.60
C VAL A 80 3.25 18.41 3.83
N VAL A 81 1.98 18.05 3.61
CA VAL A 81 1.02 18.90 2.88
C VAL A 81 0.49 20.06 3.73
N ARG A 82 0.59 19.99 5.07
CA ARG A 82 0.08 21.05 5.97
C ARG A 82 1.01 22.26 6.12
N GLU A 83 2.24 22.20 5.62
CA GLU A 83 3.23 23.29 5.70
C GLU A 83 3.44 24.05 4.38
N ALA A 84 2.66 23.75 3.33
CA ALA A 84 2.69 24.43 2.03
C ALA A 84 1.39 25.20 1.75
#